data_AF-A0A239NPS2-F1
#
_entry.id   AF-A0A239NPS2-F1
#
_cell.length_a   1.000
_cell.length_b   1.000
_cell.length_c   1.000
_cell.angle_alpha   90.00
_cell.angle_beta   90.00
_cell.angle_gamma   90.00
#
_symmetry.space_group_name_H-M   'P 1'
#
loop_
_entity.id
_entity.type
_entity.pdbx_description
1 polymer ?
#
loop_
_entity_poly.entity_id
_entity_poly.type
_entity_poly.pdbx_seq_one_letter_code
_entity_poly.pdbx_strand_id
1 'polypeptide(L)'
;MHHNHHHRLSPSTLATGLRVARDPLRLLSIADYWTEFDEPADLLEDPRATFKQDAADLIATCELNGIAYRRDDEPAFPVWLLREFYPANP
;
A
#
# COMPACT_ATOMS: atom_id res chain seq x y z
N MET A 1 -19.17 -36.61 0.54
CA MET A 1 -18.19 -35.89 1.37
C MET A 1 -17.55 -34.82 0.51
N HIS A 2 -17.98 -33.56 0.63
CA HIS A 2 -17.33 -32.42 -0.02
C HIS A 2 -17.02 -31.39 1.07
N HIS A 3 -15.74 -31.27 1.42
CA HIS A 3 -15.25 -30.22 2.30
C HIS A 3 -15.10 -28.96 1.45
N ASN A 4 -16.14 -28.12 1.41
CA ASN A 4 -16.03 -26.78 0.86
C ASN A 4 -15.36 -25.90 1.91
N HIS A 5 -14.03 -25.78 1.82
CA HIS A 5 -13.22 -24.88 2.62
C HIS A 5 -13.48 -23.45 2.13
N HIS A 6 -14.58 -22.84 2.58
CA HIS A 6 -14.76 -21.40 2.42
C HIS A 6 -13.75 -20.71 3.34
N HIS A 7 -12.59 -20.41 2.76
CA HIS A 7 -11.63 -19.47 3.30
C HIS A 7 -12.40 -18.17 3.58
N ARG A 8 -12.78 -17.92 4.83
CA ARG A 8 -13.37 -16.65 5.24
C ARG A 8 -12.30 -15.61 4.98
N LEU A 9 -12.42 -14.90 3.87
CA LEU A 9 -11.72 -13.64 3.67
C LEU A 9 -12.11 -12.77 4.86
N SER A 10 -11.13 -12.47 5.71
CA SER A 10 -11.33 -11.57 6.85
C SER A 10 -11.97 -10.27 6.34
N PRO A 11 -12.98 -9.72 7.03
CA PRO A 11 -13.70 -8.52 6.59
C PRO A 11 -12.76 -7.32 6.32
N SER A 12 -11.59 -7.31 6.97
CA SER A 12 -10.51 -6.34 6.77
C SER A 12 -9.98 -6.30 5.33
N THR A 13 -9.75 -7.47 4.71
CA THR A 13 -9.19 -7.58 3.35
C THR A 13 -10.17 -7.09 2.27
N LEU A 14 -11.47 -7.30 2.48
CA LEU A 14 -12.53 -6.82 1.58
C LEU A 14 -12.66 -5.29 1.62
N ALA A 15 -12.44 -4.66 2.79
CA ALA A 15 -12.48 -3.21 2.93
C ALA A 15 -11.31 -2.52 2.21
N THR A 16 -10.10 -3.07 2.29
CA THR A 16 -8.90 -2.53 1.63
C THR A 16 -9.07 -2.48 0.11
N GLY A 17 -9.50 -3.60 -0.50
CA GLY A 17 -9.72 -3.67 -1.94
C GLY A 17 -10.81 -2.70 -2.44
N LEU A 18 -11.85 -2.46 -1.64
CA LEU A 18 -12.94 -1.56 -1.99
C LEU A 18 -12.54 -0.08 -1.93
N ARG A 19 -11.66 0.30 -0.99
CA ARG A 19 -11.10 1.67 -0.90
C ARG A 19 -10.20 1.98 -2.10
N VAL A 20 -9.32 1.04 -2.48
CA VAL A 20 -8.46 1.15 -3.67
C VAL A 20 -9.27 1.20 -4.96
N ALA A 21 -10.30 0.38 -5.09
CA ALA A 21 -11.14 0.32 -6.30
C ALA A 21 -11.95 1.60 -6.54
N ARG A 22 -12.18 2.42 -5.50
CA ARG A 22 -12.96 3.67 -5.62
C ARG A 22 -12.21 4.75 -6.37
N ASP A 23 -10.90 4.85 -6.18
CA ASP A 23 -10.04 5.82 -6.88
C ASP A 23 -8.59 5.27 -6.94
N PRO A 24 -8.28 4.41 -7.93
CA PRO A 24 -6.98 3.76 -8.00
C PRO A 24 -5.84 4.75 -8.25
N LEU A 25 -6.12 5.89 -8.91
CA LEU A 25 -5.13 6.91 -9.24
C LEU A 25 -4.90 7.93 -8.12
N ARG A 26 -5.66 7.85 -7.02
CA ARG A 26 -5.42 8.68 -5.84
C ARG A 26 -3.98 8.50 -5.37
N LEU A 27 -3.28 9.62 -5.19
CA LEU A 27 -1.92 9.63 -4.65
C LEU A 27 -1.98 9.65 -3.13
N LEU A 28 -1.29 8.71 -2.47
CA LEU A 28 -1.07 8.69 -1.02
C LEU A 28 0.42 8.62 -0.72
N SER A 29 0.86 9.22 0.38
CA SER A 29 2.18 8.88 0.92
C SER A 29 2.15 7.47 1.52
N ILE A 30 3.34 6.90 1.78
CA ILE A 30 3.44 5.61 2.46
C ILE A 30 2.81 5.71 3.86
N ALA A 31 3.03 6.81 4.58
CA ALA A 31 2.45 7.04 5.90
C ALA A 31 0.91 7.15 5.85
N ASP A 32 0.37 7.88 4.87
CA ASP A 32 -1.08 7.99 4.66
C ASP A 32 -1.70 6.64 4.31
N TYR A 33 -1.02 5.83 3.48
CA TYR A 33 -1.46 4.48 3.14
C TYR A 33 -1.53 3.60 4.38
N TRP A 34 -0.44 3.52 5.15
CA TRP A 34 -0.41 2.72 6.39
C TRP A 34 -1.49 3.17 7.39
N THR A 35 -1.71 4.48 7.52
CA THR A 35 -2.77 5.04 8.38
C THR A 35 -4.17 4.66 7.88
N GLU A 36 -4.44 4.80 6.58
CA GLU A 36 -5.75 4.52 6.00
C GLU A 36 -6.11 3.03 5.98
N PHE A 37 -5.10 2.16 6.02
CA PHE A 37 -5.28 0.70 6.06
C PHE A 37 -5.06 0.10 7.45
N ASP A 38 -5.04 0.93 8.50
CA ASP A 38 -4.88 0.53 9.92
C ASP A 38 -3.69 -0.41 10.14
N GLU A 39 -2.59 -0.19 9.40
CA GLU A 39 -1.39 -1.02 9.53
C GLU A 39 -0.58 -0.57 10.76
N PRO A 40 -0.23 -1.51 11.66
CA PRO A 40 0.51 -1.15 12.87
C PRO A 40 1.96 -0.82 12.51
N ALA A 41 2.21 0.47 12.26
CA ALA A 41 3.56 1.03 12.08
C ALA A 41 4.47 0.71 13.28
N ASP A 42 3.90 0.47 14.47
CA ASP A 42 4.61 0.03 15.68
C ASP A 42 5.27 -1.37 15.56
N LEU A 43 4.96 -2.14 14.52
CA LEU A 43 5.67 -3.40 14.20
C LEU A 43 7.01 -3.17 13.49
N LEU A 44 7.24 -1.97 12.96
CA LEU A 44 8.53 -1.62 12.36
C LEU A 44 9.49 -1.14 13.45
N GLU A 45 10.72 -1.68 13.44
CA GLU A 45 11.78 -1.26 14.37
C GLU A 45 12.18 0.21 14.15
N ASP A 46 12.18 0.67 12.90
CA ASP A 46 12.35 2.08 12.52
C ASP A 46 11.44 2.43 11.33
N PRO A 47 10.18 2.85 11.58
CA PRO A 47 9.23 3.17 10.54
C PRO A 47 9.74 4.26 9.58
N ARG A 48 10.52 5.21 10.10
CA ARG A 48 11.02 6.33 9.30
C ARG A 48 12.09 5.89 8.31
N ALA A 49 13.02 5.03 8.75
CA ALA A 49 14.02 4.46 7.87
C ALA A 49 13.39 3.57 6.80
N THR A 50 12.43 2.70 7.18
CA THR A 50 11.68 1.85 6.26
C THR A 50 10.93 2.68 5.21
N PHE A 51 10.12 3.66 5.63
CA PHE A 51 9.37 4.49 4.68
C PHE A 51 10.26 5.29 3.74
N LYS A 52 11.45 5.71 4.20
CA LYS A 52 12.42 6.40 3.35
C LYS A 52 13.00 5.46 2.28
N GLN A 53 13.31 4.22 2.65
CA GLN A 53 13.82 3.22 1.71
C GLN A 53 12.72 2.85 0.70
N ASP A 54 11.52 2.54 1.18
CA ASP A 54 10.37 2.21 0.35
C ASP A 54 10.02 3.35 -0.62
N ALA A 55 10.11 4.61 -0.17
CA ALA A 55 9.90 5.77 -1.03
C ALA A 55 10.94 5.83 -2.16
N ALA A 56 12.20 5.51 -1.88
CA ALA A 56 13.24 5.49 -2.90
C ALA A 56 12.98 4.39 -3.95
N ASP A 57 12.56 3.21 -3.51
CA ASP A 57 12.24 2.09 -4.40
C ASP A 57 11.00 2.39 -5.26
N LEU A 58 9.95 2.96 -4.68
CA LEU A 58 8.75 3.38 -5.40
C LEU A 58 9.01 4.51 -6.39
N ILE A 59 9.88 5.48 -6.04
CA ILE A 59 10.34 6.52 -6.97
C ILE A 59 11.03 5.88 -8.17
N ALA A 60 11.95 4.94 -7.95
CA ALA A 60 12.64 4.24 -9.02
C ALA A 60 11.65 3.46 -9.91
N THR A 61 10.69 2.75 -9.31
CA THR A 61 9.62 2.08 -10.06
C THR A 61 8.81 3.05 -10.90
N CYS A 62 8.45 4.22 -10.35
CA CYS A 62 7.68 5.20 -11.09
C CYS A 62 8.46 5.79 -12.26
N GLU A 63 9.74 6.10 -12.07
CA GLU A 63 10.61 6.63 -13.12
C GLU A 63 10.86 5.62 -14.24
N LEU A 64 11.12 4.36 -13.88
CA LEU A 64 11.34 3.28 -14.85
C LEU A 64 10.12 2.99 -15.72
N ASN A 65 8.91 3.14 -15.17
CA ASN A 65 7.66 2.78 -15.84
C ASN A 65 6.86 3.98 -16.34
N GLY A 66 7.33 5.22 -16.14
CA GLY A 66 6.62 6.44 -16.51
C GLY A 66 5.31 6.65 -15.73
N ILE A 67 5.25 6.18 -14.47
CA ILE A 67 4.08 6.33 -13.60
C ILE A 67 4.11 7.71 -12.96
N ALA A 68 2.98 8.41 -12.98
CA ALA A 68 2.84 9.70 -12.32
C ALA A 68 2.83 9.54 -10.79
N TYR A 69 3.67 10.32 -10.11
CA TYR A 69 3.76 10.40 -8.66
C TYR A 69 4.05 11.84 -8.24
N ARG A 70 3.85 12.16 -6.96
CA ARG A 70 4.18 13.46 -6.38
C ARG A 70 5.57 13.40 -5.76
N ARG A 71 6.48 14.25 -6.24
CA ARG A 71 7.87 14.35 -5.77
C ARG A 71 8.03 15.58 -4.87
N ASP A 72 7.51 15.49 -3.65
CA ASP A 72 7.72 16.49 -2.59
C ASP A 72 8.59 15.89 -1.47
N ASP A 73 8.78 16.62 -0.36
CA ASP A 73 9.46 16.10 0.86
C ASP A 73 8.80 14.82 1.41
N GLU A 74 7.49 14.66 1.16
CA GLU A 74 6.74 13.44 1.41
C GLU A 74 6.15 12.91 0.08
N PRO A 75 6.88 12.02 -0.61
CA PRO A 75 6.45 11.47 -1.88
C PRO A 75 5.11 10.74 -1.76
N ALA A 76 4.26 10.91 -2.78
CA ALA A 76 2.99 10.21 -2.85
C ALA A 76 2.84 9.46 -4.16
N PHE A 77 2.28 8.25 -4.07
CA PHE A 77 2.22 7.27 -5.14
C PHE A 77 0.79 6.83 -5.38
N PRO A 78 0.45 6.36 -6.60
CA PRO A 78 -0.88 5.83 -6.88
C PRO A 78 -1.23 4.69 -5.92
N VAL A 79 -2.44 4.72 -5.36
CA VAL A 79 -2.85 3.75 -4.34
C VAL A 79 -2.83 2.31 -4.86
N TRP A 80 -3.04 2.11 -6.18
CA TRP A 80 -2.89 0.80 -6.81
C TRP A 80 -1.45 0.29 -6.75
N LEU A 81 -0.46 1.17 -6.93
CA LEU A 81 0.96 0.82 -6.89
C LEU A 81 1.38 0.50 -5.45
N LEU A 82 0.92 1.29 -4.48
CA LEU A 82 1.15 1.01 -3.06
C LEU A 82 0.56 -0.35 -2.67
N ARG A 83 -0.63 -0.70 -3.17
CA ARG A 83 -1.21 -2.02 -2.96
C ARG A 83 -0.39 -3.13 -3.61
N GLU A 84 0.17 -2.93 -4.79
CA GLU A 84 1.04 -3.93 -5.42
C GLU A 84 2.39 -4.07 -4.71
N PHE A 85 2.90 -2.96 -4.13
CA PHE A 85 4.13 -2.92 -3.35
C PHE A 85 3.96 -3.55 -1.96
N TYR A 86 2.78 -3.40 -1.35
CA TYR A 86 2.34 -4.07 -0.12
C TYR A 86 1.19 -5.06 -0.41
N PRO A 87 1.42 -6.12 -1.22
CA PRO A 87 0.37 -6.98 -1.78
C PRO A 87 -0.39 -7.79 -0.72
N ALA A 88 0.27 -8.02 0.40
CA ALA A 88 -0.25 -8.57 1.63
C ALA A 88 0.87 -8.34 2.64
N ASN A 89 0.76 -7.34 3.49
CA ASN A 89 1.47 -7.43 4.76
C ASN A 89 0.76 -8.56 5.54
N PRO A 90 1.40 -9.72 5.76
CA PRO A 90 0.75 -10.87 6.41
C PRO A 90 0.30 -10.57 7.84
#